data_AF-A0A7K6DJZ7-F1
#
_entry.id   AF-A0A7K6DJZ7-F1
#
_cell.length_a   1.000
_cell.length_b   1.000
_cell.length_c   1.000
_cell.angle_alpha   90.00
_cell.angle_beta   90.00
_cell.angle_gamma   90.00
#
_symmetry.space_group_name_H-M   'P 1'
#
loop_
_entity.id
_entity.type
_entity.pdbx_description
1 polymer ?
#
loop_
_entity_poly.entity_id
_entity_poly.type
_entity_poly.pdbx_seq_one_letter_code
_entity_poly.pdbx_strand_id
1 'polypeptide(L)'
;MAGPRDSAERCSCRNTDCVERPLRRLFEGLASGVAACPWPFVLVPLLLSGGLGAGFLFLPQRQANDIEGQFTPTWGPAKAERDFVRRHFPPNDSERFSAPRLPTEGAYAALIAVATNGTSVLDAAAWAEVLRLNATVHDADYERLCARTADGCVGPNPLLPPGWGHVAPPEPGSLSFPVNGSVFLGAALGGVETDGGRVRTARALKLMYYLREDGPEAQDSRQWLESFLQNISSKVAELRLGSIQVTYFTSLSRQQEFERNTKSVIPLFSITYMLTINFAVISCLR
;
A
#
# COMPACT_ATOMS: atom_id res chain seq x y z
N MET A 1 -42.11 59.55 -27.93
CA MET A 1 -43.20 58.91 -28.70
C MET A 1 -43.30 57.47 -28.22
N ALA A 2 -44.36 57.19 -27.45
CA ALA A 2 -44.63 55.87 -26.90
C ALA A 2 -45.30 55.01 -27.99
N GLY A 3 -44.64 53.91 -28.37
CA GLY A 3 -45.27 52.85 -29.17
C GLY A 3 -46.14 51.96 -28.28
N PRO A 4 -47.23 51.38 -28.81
CA PRO A 4 -48.23 50.70 -28.01
C PRO A 4 -47.66 49.44 -27.35
N ARG A 5 -47.98 49.26 -26.06
CA ARG A 5 -47.75 48.01 -25.31
C ARG A 5 -48.75 46.98 -25.82
N ASP A 6 -48.27 46.01 -26.58
CA ASP A 6 -49.11 44.90 -27.02
C ASP A 6 -49.32 43.92 -25.87
N SER A 7 -50.57 43.83 -25.41
CA SER A 7 -51.03 42.98 -24.34
C SER A 7 -51.47 41.63 -24.91
N ALA A 8 -50.52 40.73 -25.18
CA ALA A 8 -50.68 39.26 -25.20
C ALA A 8 -49.58 38.58 -26.03
N GLU A 9 -48.33 38.58 -25.57
CA GLU A 9 -47.40 37.52 -25.99
C GLU A 9 -47.79 36.23 -25.25
N ARG A 10 -48.67 35.48 -25.91
CA ARG A 10 -49.00 34.09 -25.60
C ARG A 10 -47.71 33.29 -25.42
N CYS A 11 -47.58 32.63 -24.28
CA CYS A 11 -46.59 31.58 -24.06
C CYS A 11 -46.79 30.50 -25.13
N SER A 12 -45.92 30.50 -26.16
CA SER A 12 -45.82 29.44 -27.15
C SER A 12 -44.95 28.33 -26.57
N CYS A 13 -45.45 27.09 -26.51
CA CYS A 13 -44.73 25.91 -26.01
C CYS A 13 -43.51 25.50 -26.86
N ARG A 14 -43.12 26.32 -27.85
CA ARG A 14 -41.93 26.14 -28.71
C ARG A 14 -40.83 27.18 -28.45
N ASN A 15 -41.09 28.19 -27.63
CA ASN A 15 -40.11 29.19 -27.22
C ASN A 15 -39.65 28.90 -25.78
N THR A 16 -38.34 28.78 -25.58
CA THR A 16 -37.71 28.75 -24.25
C THR A 16 -37.86 30.08 -23.49
N ASP A 17 -38.54 31.08 -24.06
CA ASP A 17 -38.82 32.41 -23.49
C ASP A 17 -39.37 32.38 -22.06
N CYS A 18 -40.15 31.36 -21.69
CA CYS A 18 -40.68 31.23 -20.33
C CYS A 18 -39.59 30.99 -19.27
N VAL A 19 -38.43 30.45 -19.66
CA VAL A 19 -37.27 30.21 -18.79
C VAL A 19 -36.16 31.22 -19.07
N GLU A 20 -35.94 31.57 -20.33
CA GLU A 20 -34.88 32.46 -20.77
C GLU A 20 -35.08 33.90 -20.26
N ARG A 21 -36.28 34.47 -20.42
CA ARG A 21 -36.57 35.85 -19.99
C ARG A 21 -36.38 36.07 -18.48
N PRO A 22 -36.87 35.21 -17.57
CA PRO A 22 -36.60 35.38 -16.14
C PRO A 22 -35.14 35.16 -15.78
N LEU A 23 -34.44 34.18 -16.37
CA LEU A 23 -33.00 33.98 -16.15
C LEU A 23 -32.20 35.21 -16.57
N ARG A 24 -32.50 35.76 -17.75
CA ARG A 24 -31.82 36.93 -18.28
C ARG A 24 -31.98 38.13 -17.35
N ARG A 25 -33.19 38.39 -16.87
CA ARG A 25 -33.44 39.47 -15.90
C ARG A 25 -32.69 39.26 -14.59
N LEU A 26 -32.63 38.01 -14.10
CA LEU A 26 -31.88 37.66 -12.91
C LEU A 26 -30.37 37.95 -13.07
N PHE A 27 -29.77 37.49 -14.18
CA PHE A 27 -28.35 37.71 -14.46
C PHE A 27 -28.02 39.17 -14.76
N GLU A 28 -28.88 39.91 -15.47
CA GLU A 28 -28.73 41.36 -15.67
C GLU A 28 -28.76 42.10 -14.33
N GLY A 29 -29.68 41.74 -13.42
CA GLY A 29 -29.74 42.30 -12.07
C GLY A 29 -28.50 41.98 -11.24
N LEU A 30 -28.04 40.73 -11.27
CA LEU A 30 -26.82 40.31 -10.59
C LEU A 30 -25.58 41.04 -11.13
N ALA A 31 -25.42 41.09 -12.45
CA ALA A 31 -24.30 41.77 -13.10
C ALA A 31 -24.30 43.28 -12.79
N SER A 32 -25.47 43.92 -12.79
CA SER A 32 -25.62 45.31 -12.39
C SER A 32 -25.21 45.53 -10.92
N GLY A 33 -25.58 44.62 -10.01
CA GLY A 33 -25.14 44.66 -8.61
C GLY A 33 -23.63 44.48 -8.44
N VAL A 34 -23.03 43.53 -9.16
CA VAL A 34 -21.58 43.30 -9.17
C VAL A 34 -20.84 44.53 -9.73
N ALA A 35 -21.33 45.12 -10.81
CA ALA A 35 -20.73 46.31 -11.42
C ALA A 35 -20.84 47.55 -10.51
N ALA A 36 -21.94 47.70 -9.78
CA ALA A 36 -22.14 48.81 -8.85
C ALA A 36 -21.26 48.71 -7.59
N CYS A 37 -20.96 47.49 -7.13
CA CYS A 37 -20.11 47.27 -5.95
C CYS A 37 -19.21 46.03 -6.13
N PRO A 38 -18.05 46.14 -6.80
CA PRO A 38 -17.24 44.98 -7.19
C PRO A 38 -16.47 44.33 -6.03
N TRP A 39 -16.03 45.12 -5.05
CA TRP A 39 -15.12 44.64 -3.99
C TRP A 39 -15.68 43.51 -3.12
N PRO A 40 -16.93 43.55 -2.64
CA PRO A 40 -17.51 42.42 -1.91
C PRO A 40 -17.52 41.12 -2.71
N PHE A 41 -17.82 41.19 -4.02
CA PHE A 41 -17.86 40.01 -4.89
C PHE A 41 -16.47 39.44 -5.22
N VAL A 42 -15.38 40.19 -4.99
CA VAL A 42 -14.01 39.69 -5.11
C VAL A 42 -13.48 39.20 -3.76
N LEU A 43 -13.64 40.02 -2.72
CA LEU A 43 -13.04 39.76 -1.41
C LEU A 43 -13.75 38.63 -0.66
N VAL A 44 -15.09 38.56 -0.70
CA VAL A 44 -15.84 37.53 0.02
C VAL A 44 -15.50 36.12 -0.48
N PRO A 45 -15.50 35.82 -1.80
CA PRO A 45 -15.08 34.50 -2.28
C PRO A 45 -13.62 34.19 -1.96
N LEU A 46 -12.71 35.16 -2.00
CA LEU A 46 -11.30 34.96 -1.63
C LEU A 46 -11.14 34.61 -0.15
N LEU A 47 -11.80 35.35 0.74
CA LEU A 47 -11.78 35.09 2.19
C LEU A 47 -12.44 33.76 2.53
N LEU A 48 -13.57 33.44 1.88
CA LEU A 48 -14.25 32.15 2.05
C LEU A 48 -13.36 31.00 1.56
N SER A 49 -12.74 31.13 0.39
CA SER A 49 -11.83 30.12 -0.16
C SER A 49 -10.60 29.93 0.73
N GLY A 50 -10.02 31.01 1.25
CA GLY A 50 -8.92 30.95 2.22
C GLY A 50 -9.33 30.29 3.53
N GLY A 51 -10.50 30.63 4.06
CA GLY A 51 -11.05 30.04 5.28
C GLY A 51 -11.35 28.54 5.14
N LEU A 52 -11.98 28.12 4.04
CA LEU A 52 -12.19 26.71 3.72
C LEU A 52 -10.86 25.99 3.44
N GLY A 53 -9.93 26.67 2.76
CA GLY A 53 -8.60 26.18 2.44
C GLY A 53 -7.73 25.92 3.69
N ALA A 54 -7.93 26.66 4.78
CA ALA A 54 -7.26 26.37 6.05
C ALA A 54 -7.53 24.95 6.58
N GLY A 55 -8.64 24.32 6.16
CA GLY A 55 -8.94 22.93 6.45
C GLY A 55 -7.88 21.94 5.93
N PHE A 56 -7.14 22.29 4.88
CA PHE A 56 -6.06 21.44 4.35
C PHE A 56 -4.89 21.24 5.33
N LEU A 57 -4.77 22.07 6.38
CA LEU A 57 -3.79 21.85 7.46
C LEU A 57 -4.03 20.54 8.22
N PHE A 58 -5.28 20.08 8.30
CA PHE A 58 -5.65 18.83 8.97
C PHE A 58 -5.57 17.61 8.05
N LEU A 59 -5.23 17.80 6.77
CA LEU A 59 -5.20 16.72 5.80
C LEU A 59 -4.20 15.61 6.17
N PRO A 60 -2.96 15.88 6.62
CA PRO A 60 -2.02 14.82 7.01
C PRO A 60 -2.53 13.92 8.14
N GLN A 61 -3.39 14.44 9.01
CA GLN A 61 -3.94 13.72 10.17
C GLN A 61 -5.24 12.99 9.85
N ARG A 62 -6.02 13.47 8.86
CA ARG A 62 -7.36 12.95 8.53
C ARG A 62 -7.40 12.18 7.22
N GLN A 63 -6.28 12.08 6.52
CA GLN A 63 -6.20 11.37 5.26
C GLN A 63 -6.37 9.86 5.51
N ALA A 64 -7.41 9.27 4.90
CA ALA A 64 -7.61 7.84 4.90
C ALA A 64 -6.59 7.19 3.94
N ASN A 65 -5.48 6.67 4.47
CA ASN A 65 -4.40 6.03 3.71
C ASN A 65 -4.38 4.51 3.86
N ASP A 66 -5.54 3.90 3.70
CA ASP A 66 -5.67 2.44 3.64
C ASP A 66 -6.09 2.01 2.24
N ILE A 67 -5.18 1.35 1.51
CA ILE A 67 -5.43 0.79 0.19
C ILE A 67 -6.67 -0.12 0.19
N GLU A 68 -6.88 -0.94 1.23
CA GLU A 68 -8.05 -1.81 1.26
C GLU A 68 -9.34 -0.98 1.31
N GLY A 69 -9.40 0.02 2.20
CA GLY A 69 -10.52 0.96 2.30
C GLY A 69 -10.76 1.79 1.04
N GLN A 70 -9.72 2.12 0.27
CA GLN A 70 -9.83 2.92 -0.95
C GLN A 70 -10.29 2.11 -2.18
N PHE A 71 -9.87 0.85 -2.29
CA PHE A 71 -10.08 0.03 -3.50
C PHE A 71 -11.11 -1.08 -3.33
N THR A 72 -11.67 -1.27 -2.14
CA THR A 72 -12.71 -2.27 -1.88
C THR A 72 -13.95 -1.62 -1.26
N PRO A 73 -15.17 -2.13 -1.50
CA PRO A 73 -16.38 -1.61 -0.88
C PRO A 73 -16.27 -1.51 0.64
N THR A 74 -16.71 -0.40 1.23
CA THR A 74 -16.69 -0.20 2.68
C THR A 74 -17.55 -1.23 3.42
N TRP A 75 -18.63 -1.70 2.79
CA TRP A 75 -19.58 -2.67 3.33
C TRP A 75 -19.74 -3.88 2.41
N GLY A 76 -18.73 -4.75 2.39
CA GLY A 76 -18.74 -5.99 1.61
C GLY A 76 -19.03 -7.23 2.46
N PRO A 77 -19.68 -8.28 1.91
CA PRO A 77 -19.87 -9.56 2.61
C PRO A 77 -18.56 -10.14 3.18
N ALA A 78 -17.47 -10.08 2.41
CA ALA A 78 -16.15 -10.54 2.86
C ALA A 78 -15.61 -9.78 4.10
N LYS A 79 -15.92 -8.48 4.24
CA LYS A 79 -15.55 -7.70 5.43
C LYS A 79 -16.39 -8.10 6.63
N ALA A 80 -17.68 -8.36 6.44
CA ALA A 80 -18.56 -8.86 7.50
C ALA A 80 -18.15 -10.26 7.98
N GLU A 81 -17.77 -11.15 7.06
CA GLU A 81 -17.22 -12.48 7.38
C GLU A 81 -15.89 -12.37 8.12
N ARG A 82 -14.98 -11.49 7.66
CA ARG A 82 -13.72 -11.21 8.36
C ARG A 82 -13.96 -10.71 9.79
N ASP A 83 -14.90 -9.80 9.97
CA ASP A 83 -15.26 -9.29 11.30
C ASP A 83 -15.86 -10.38 12.18
N PHE A 84 -16.68 -11.27 11.61
CA PHE A 84 -17.19 -12.45 12.29
C PHE A 84 -16.03 -13.35 12.76
N VAL A 85 -15.07 -13.66 11.88
CA VAL A 85 -13.90 -14.48 12.22
C VAL A 85 -13.06 -13.81 13.30
N ARG A 86 -12.76 -12.51 13.19
CA ARG A 86 -11.99 -11.76 14.19
C ARG A 86 -12.63 -11.75 15.58
N ARG A 87 -13.97 -11.66 15.64
CA ARG A 87 -14.71 -11.67 16.91
C ARG A 87 -14.75 -13.05 17.58
N HIS A 88 -14.84 -14.14 16.79
CA HIS A 88 -14.99 -15.49 17.33
C HIS A 88 -13.65 -16.25 17.46
N PHE A 89 -12.65 -15.88 16.66
CA PHE A 89 -11.32 -16.48 16.60
C PHE A 89 -10.25 -15.38 16.62
N PRO A 90 -10.13 -14.62 17.72
CA PRO A 90 -9.14 -13.56 17.82
C PRO A 90 -7.71 -14.14 17.70
N PRO A 91 -6.82 -13.50 16.92
CA PRO A 91 -5.42 -13.92 16.84
C PRO A 91 -4.73 -13.70 18.20
N ASN A 92 -3.77 -14.58 18.50
CA ASN A 92 -2.87 -14.46 19.63
C ASN A 92 -1.45 -14.62 19.07
N ASP A 93 -0.90 -13.50 18.57
CA ASP A 93 0.40 -13.49 17.91
C ASP A 93 1.55 -13.54 18.93
N SER A 94 1.26 -13.25 20.21
CA SER A 94 2.22 -13.29 21.31
C SER A 94 2.53 -14.68 21.85
N GLU A 95 1.65 -15.67 21.68
CA GLU A 95 1.87 -17.05 22.19
C GLU A 95 1.53 -18.17 21.20
N ARG A 96 0.54 -17.98 20.32
CA ARG A 96 -0.04 -19.05 19.50
C ARG A 96 -0.25 -18.61 18.05
N PHE A 97 0.77 -17.99 17.48
CA PHE A 97 0.73 -17.53 16.10
C PHE A 97 0.57 -18.70 15.12
N SER A 98 -0.23 -18.48 14.09
CA SER A 98 -0.40 -19.41 12.97
C SER A 98 -0.78 -18.64 11.71
N ALA A 99 0.17 -18.46 10.79
CA ALA A 99 -0.07 -17.73 9.55
C ALA A 99 -1.31 -18.20 8.75
N PRO A 100 -1.60 -19.52 8.60
CA PRO A 100 -2.80 -19.97 7.91
C PRO A 100 -4.15 -19.60 8.58
N ARG A 101 -4.12 -19.13 9.83
CA ARG A 101 -5.32 -18.72 10.58
C ARG A 101 -5.54 -17.21 10.55
N LEU A 102 -4.67 -16.45 9.88
CA LEU A 102 -4.81 -15.01 9.83
C LEU A 102 -6.05 -14.61 9.00
N PRO A 103 -6.93 -13.74 9.54
CA PRO A 103 -8.06 -13.19 8.80
C PRO A 103 -7.67 -12.07 7.82
N THR A 104 -6.41 -11.63 7.87
CA THR A 104 -5.78 -10.62 7.01
C THR A 104 -4.40 -11.09 6.55
N GLU A 105 -3.72 -10.31 5.72
CA GLU A 105 -2.34 -10.63 5.30
C GLU A 105 -1.34 -10.66 6.46
N GLY A 106 -1.64 -9.97 7.58
CA GLY A 106 -0.79 -9.88 8.76
C GLY A 106 0.33 -8.83 8.63
N ALA A 107 1.05 -8.59 9.74
CA ALA A 107 2.28 -7.81 9.72
C ALA A 107 3.46 -8.74 9.41
N TYR A 108 4.11 -8.54 8.25
CA TYR A 108 5.25 -9.37 7.86
C TYR A 108 6.26 -8.63 6.99
N ALA A 109 7.51 -9.11 7.07
CA ALA A 109 8.54 -8.87 6.07
C ALA A 109 8.88 -10.18 5.34
N ALA A 110 8.94 -10.13 4.02
CA ALA A 110 9.25 -11.24 3.15
C ALA A 110 10.56 -10.98 2.42
N LEU A 111 11.44 -11.97 2.39
CA LEU A 111 12.67 -11.95 1.58
C LEU A 111 12.68 -13.21 0.71
N ILE A 112 12.98 -13.07 -0.57
CA ILE A 112 13.14 -14.20 -1.49
C ILE A 112 14.61 -14.24 -1.89
N ALA A 113 15.30 -15.28 -1.45
CA ALA A 113 16.65 -15.59 -1.85
C ALA A 113 16.61 -16.48 -3.10
N VAL A 114 17.16 -15.99 -4.22
CA VAL A 114 17.22 -16.69 -5.50
C VAL A 114 18.67 -17.06 -5.80
N ALA A 115 18.95 -18.32 -6.06
CA ALA A 115 20.30 -18.75 -6.42
C ALA A 115 20.78 -18.11 -7.73
N THR A 116 22.04 -17.66 -7.74
CA THR A 116 22.68 -17.09 -8.93
C THR A 116 23.13 -18.19 -9.90
N ASN A 117 23.41 -17.84 -11.15
CA ASN A 117 23.98 -18.76 -12.15
C ASN A 117 23.17 -20.04 -12.44
N GLY A 118 21.88 -20.07 -12.08
CA GLY A 118 21.01 -21.23 -12.31
C GLY A 118 21.29 -22.41 -11.38
N THR A 119 22.00 -22.20 -10.26
CA THR A 119 22.25 -23.25 -9.26
C THR A 119 21.07 -23.41 -8.30
N SER A 120 21.22 -24.30 -7.31
CA SER A 120 20.19 -24.53 -6.29
C SER A 120 20.44 -23.64 -5.07
N VAL A 121 19.37 -23.09 -4.50
CA VAL A 121 19.41 -22.37 -3.21
C VAL A 121 19.72 -23.32 -2.04
N LEU A 122 19.56 -24.63 -2.26
CA LEU A 122 19.89 -25.67 -1.30
C LEU A 122 21.38 -26.07 -1.35
N ASP A 123 22.16 -25.55 -2.29
CA ASP A 123 23.60 -25.80 -2.35
C ASP A 123 24.32 -25.12 -1.17
N ALA A 124 25.41 -25.73 -0.68
CA ALA A 124 26.08 -25.28 0.54
C ALA A 124 26.48 -23.79 0.54
N ALA A 125 26.95 -23.26 -0.60
CA ALA A 125 27.34 -21.86 -0.73
C ALA A 125 26.12 -20.90 -0.63
N ALA A 126 25.05 -21.20 -1.35
CA ALA A 126 23.81 -20.42 -1.32
C ALA A 126 23.13 -20.52 0.05
N TRP A 127 23.12 -21.71 0.65
CA TRP A 127 22.55 -21.95 1.97
C TRP A 127 23.29 -21.18 3.07
N ALA A 128 24.63 -21.16 3.04
CA ALA A 128 25.42 -20.35 3.98
C ALA A 128 25.10 -18.85 3.87
N GLU A 129 24.89 -18.35 2.65
CA GLU A 129 24.46 -16.98 2.41
C GLU A 129 23.03 -16.70 2.91
N VAL A 130 22.11 -17.65 2.75
CA VAL A 130 20.75 -17.58 3.33
C VAL A 130 20.81 -17.49 4.86
N LEU A 131 21.65 -18.29 5.52
CA LEU A 131 21.81 -18.24 6.97
C LEU A 131 22.38 -16.89 7.44
N ARG A 132 23.34 -16.32 6.71
CA ARG A 132 23.88 -14.97 7.01
C ARG A 132 22.83 -13.88 6.82
N LEU A 133 22.01 -13.99 5.76
CA LEU A 133 20.88 -13.10 5.53
C LEU A 133 19.87 -13.20 6.68
N ASN A 134 19.53 -14.42 7.11
CA ASN A 134 18.62 -14.67 8.23
C ASN A 134 19.12 -14.02 9.52
N ALA A 135 20.40 -14.21 9.87
CA ALA A 135 21.00 -13.62 11.06
C ALA A 135 21.00 -12.08 11.06
N THR A 136 20.96 -11.45 9.87
CA THR A 136 20.94 -9.99 9.73
C THR A 136 19.54 -9.39 9.93
N VAL A 137 18.49 -10.16 9.61
CA VAL A 137 17.09 -9.75 9.79
C VAL A 137 16.58 -10.15 11.17
N HIS A 138 17.00 -11.32 11.68
CA HIS A 138 16.65 -11.83 12.99
C HIS A 138 17.55 -11.18 14.08
N ASP A 139 17.44 -9.87 14.21
CA ASP A 139 18.12 -9.08 15.25
C ASP A 139 17.31 -9.00 16.55
N ALA A 140 17.88 -8.34 17.56
CA ALA A 140 17.24 -8.20 18.88
C ALA A 140 15.93 -7.39 18.82
N ASP A 141 15.80 -6.46 17.86
CA ASP A 141 14.58 -5.69 17.68
C ASP A 141 13.48 -6.57 17.08
N TYR A 142 13.80 -7.40 16.08
CA TYR A 142 12.88 -8.40 15.55
C TYR A 142 12.45 -9.41 16.63
N GLU A 143 13.39 -9.93 17.43
CA GLU A 143 13.09 -10.93 18.48
C GLU A 143 12.05 -10.42 19.51
N ARG A 144 12.02 -9.10 19.77
CA ARG A 144 11.03 -8.46 20.65
C ARG A 144 9.65 -8.35 20.00
N LEU A 145 9.58 -8.20 18.69
CA LEU A 145 8.35 -7.87 17.94
C LEU A 145 7.77 -9.03 17.13
N CYS A 146 8.54 -10.11 16.96
CA CYS A 146 8.14 -11.27 16.18
C CYS A 146 6.86 -11.91 16.73
N ALA A 147 6.07 -12.49 15.82
CA ALA A 147 4.99 -13.37 16.21
C ALA A 147 5.57 -14.69 16.75
N ARG A 148 4.98 -15.21 17.83
CA ARG A 148 5.53 -16.30 18.63
C ARG A 148 4.62 -17.52 18.65
N THR A 149 5.28 -18.66 18.79
CA THR A 149 4.69 -19.94 19.21
C THR A 149 5.20 -20.29 20.62
N ALA A 150 4.80 -21.44 21.15
CA ALA A 150 5.31 -21.94 22.43
C ALA A 150 6.85 -22.01 22.49
N ASP A 151 7.51 -22.19 21.34
CA ASP A 151 8.96 -22.37 21.21
C ASP A 151 9.73 -21.08 20.87
N GLY A 152 9.07 -19.91 20.94
CA GLY A 152 9.66 -18.60 20.60
C GLY A 152 9.17 -18.03 19.27
N CYS A 153 9.96 -17.15 18.65
CA CYS A 153 9.62 -16.57 17.33
C CYS A 153 9.36 -17.66 16.29
N VAL A 154 8.33 -17.45 15.47
CA VAL A 154 8.03 -18.35 14.35
C VAL A 154 9.21 -18.34 13.36
N GLY A 155 9.63 -19.54 12.96
CA GLY A 155 10.72 -19.70 11.99
C GLY A 155 10.35 -19.08 10.63
N PRO A 156 11.26 -18.34 9.99
CA PRO A 156 10.95 -17.63 8.76
C PRO A 156 10.77 -18.54 7.55
N ASN A 157 11.22 -19.79 7.65
CA ASN A 157 10.97 -20.82 6.65
C ASN A 157 10.84 -22.18 7.35
N PRO A 158 10.00 -23.11 6.87
CA PRO A 158 9.91 -24.44 7.49
C PRO A 158 11.22 -25.25 7.47
N LEU A 159 12.15 -24.93 6.56
CA LEU A 159 13.50 -25.51 6.52
C LEU A 159 14.48 -24.79 7.45
N LEU A 160 14.06 -23.70 8.10
CA LEU A 160 14.81 -22.88 9.05
C LEU A 160 14.03 -22.74 10.36
N PRO A 161 13.96 -23.81 11.19
CA PRO A 161 13.23 -23.79 12.45
C PRO A 161 13.86 -22.81 13.47
N PRO A 162 13.10 -22.40 14.51
CA PRO A 162 13.56 -21.44 15.51
C PRO A 162 14.84 -21.90 16.24
N GLY A 163 15.83 -21.00 16.37
CA GLY A 163 16.94 -21.15 17.31
C GLY A 163 18.33 -21.51 16.76
N TRP A 164 18.68 -21.33 15.48
CA TRP A 164 20.03 -21.73 15.00
C TRP A 164 20.71 -20.83 13.97
N GLY A 165 22.05 -20.77 14.09
CA GLY A 165 23.01 -20.21 13.14
C GLY A 165 23.79 -21.25 12.30
N HIS A 166 23.50 -22.56 12.43
CA HIS A 166 24.24 -23.63 11.73
C HIS A 166 23.35 -24.83 11.33
N VAL A 167 22.28 -24.58 10.57
CA VAL A 167 21.49 -25.68 9.97
C VAL A 167 22.18 -26.12 8.68
N ALA A 168 22.53 -27.40 8.56
CA ALA A 168 23.09 -27.93 7.31
C ALA A 168 22.05 -27.83 6.17
N PRO A 169 22.48 -27.62 4.92
CA PRO A 169 21.57 -27.67 3.79
C PRO A 169 20.90 -29.04 3.70
N PRO A 170 19.61 -29.12 3.32
CA PRO A 170 18.96 -30.39 3.05
C PRO A 170 19.67 -31.17 1.94
N GLU A 171 19.86 -32.48 2.11
CA GLU A 171 20.47 -33.30 1.07
C GLU A 171 19.56 -33.39 -0.17
N PRO A 172 20.12 -33.44 -1.39
CA PRO A 172 19.34 -33.64 -2.61
C PRO A 172 18.49 -34.91 -2.51
N GLY A 173 17.19 -34.82 -2.83
CA GLY A 173 16.25 -35.93 -2.74
C GLY A 173 15.77 -36.26 -1.32
N SER A 174 16.25 -35.58 -0.27
CA SER A 174 15.76 -35.81 1.09
C SER A 174 14.34 -35.29 1.31
N LEU A 175 13.98 -34.20 0.62
CA LEU A 175 12.68 -33.54 0.75
C LEU A 175 11.68 -34.06 -0.30
N SER A 176 10.43 -34.22 0.11
CA SER A 176 9.30 -34.45 -0.81
C SER A 176 8.58 -33.14 -1.15
N PHE A 177 8.01 -33.04 -2.36
CA PHE A 177 7.35 -31.83 -2.85
C PHE A 177 5.98 -32.17 -3.48
N PRO A 178 4.92 -31.38 -3.26
CA PRO A 178 4.88 -30.07 -2.57
C PRO A 178 4.72 -30.14 -1.05
N VAL A 179 4.49 -31.32 -0.48
CA VAL A 179 4.32 -31.53 0.96
C VAL A 179 5.41 -32.48 1.45
N ASN A 180 6.12 -32.09 2.50
CA ASN A 180 7.12 -32.92 3.18
C ASN A 180 6.64 -33.26 4.59
N GLY A 181 6.18 -34.50 4.80
CA GLY A 181 5.50 -34.88 6.04
C GLY A 181 4.19 -34.09 6.21
N SER A 182 4.12 -33.24 7.24
CA SER A 182 2.98 -32.34 7.49
C SER A 182 3.22 -30.89 7.01
N VAL A 183 4.36 -30.62 6.40
CA VAL A 183 4.81 -29.26 6.04
C VAL A 183 4.60 -29.00 4.55
N PHE A 184 3.92 -27.90 4.21
CA PHE A 184 3.76 -27.46 2.83
C PHE A 184 4.97 -26.64 2.36
N LEU A 185 5.76 -27.20 1.44
CA LEU A 185 6.94 -26.54 0.86
C LEU A 185 6.61 -25.70 -0.39
N GLY A 186 5.40 -25.83 -0.95
CA GLY A 186 5.01 -25.09 -2.15
C GLY A 186 4.97 -23.56 -1.98
N ALA A 187 4.83 -23.06 -0.75
CA ALA A 187 4.94 -21.64 -0.42
C ALA A 187 6.36 -21.22 0.03
N ALA A 188 7.24 -22.19 0.32
CA ALA A 188 8.56 -21.98 0.89
C ALA A 188 9.68 -22.04 -0.17
N LEU A 189 9.52 -22.89 -1.19
CA LEU A 189 10.48 -23.09 -2.28
C LEU A 189 9.89 -22.62 -3.62
N GLY A 190 10.73 -22.06 -4.49
CA GLY A 190 10.37 -21.63 -5.84
C GLY A 190 11.31 -22.22 -6.89
N GLY A 191 10.80 -22.43 -8.10
CA GLY A 191 11.58 -23.03 -9.20
C GLY A 191 12.14 -24.40 -8.84
N VAL A 192 11.27 -25.27 -8.31
CA VAL A 192 11.64 -26.60 -7.81
C VAL A 192 11.66 -27.60 -8.98
N GLU A 193 12.76 -28.33 -9.13
CA GLU A 193 12.81 -29.50 -10.00
C GLU A 193 12.74 -30.76 -9.13
N THR A 194 11.85 -31.67 -9.51
CA THR A 194 11.62 -32.91 -8.76
C THR A 194 11.99 -34.13 -9.57
N ASP A 195 12.49 -35.16 -8.90
CA ASP A 195 12.64 -36.50 -9.44
C ASP A 195 11.78 -37.47 -8.61
N GLY A 196 10.79 -38.10 -9.23
CA GLY A 196 9.85 -39.00 -8.53
C GLY A 196 9.11 -38.35 -7.35
N GLY A 197 8.84 -37.04 -7.40
CA GLY A 197 8.21 -36.28 -6.31
C GLY A 197 9.15 -35.85 -5.18
N ARG A 198 10.46 -36.10 -5.31
CA ARG A 198 11.50 -35.66 -4.37
C ARG A 198 12.23 -34.46 -4.94
N VAL A 199 12.56 -33.49 -4.10
CA VAL A 199 13.25 -32.24 -4.51
C VAL A 199 14.67 -32.56 -4.93
N ARG A 200 15.00 -32.30 -6.20
CA ARG A 200 16.38 -32.39 -6.71
C ARG A 200 17.09 -31.04 -6.59
N THR A 201 16.43 -29.98 -7.03
CA THR A 201 16.95 -28.60 -6.98
C THR A 201 15.80 -27.65 -6.64
N ALA A 202 16.13 -26.49 -6.08
CA ALA A 202 15.19 -25.40 -5.91
C ALA A 202 15.90 -24.08 -6.20
N ARG A 203 15.33 -23.24 -7.06
CA ARG A 203 15.96 -21.98 -7.47
C ARG A 203 15.81 -20.87 -6.43
N ALA A 204 14.74 -20.89 -5.63
CA ALA A 204 14.45 -19.83 -4.68
C ALA A 204 13.95 -20.36 -3.33
N LEU A 205 14.28 -19.65 -2.26
CA LEU A 205 13.80 -19.87 -0.90
C LEU A 205 13.14 -18.58 -0.40
N LYS A 206 11.90 -18.70 0.10
CA LYS A 206 11.13 -17.58 0.65
C LYS A 206 11.23 -17.58 2.18
N LEU A 207 11.70 -16.47 2.75
CA LEU A 207 11.78 -16.19 4.18
C LEU A 207 10.64 -15.24 4.56
N MET A 208 9.88 -15.57 5.60
CA MET A 208 8.70 -14.82 6.07
C MET A 208 8.84 -14.51 7.56
N TYR A 209 9.15 -13.25 7.88
CA TYR A 209 9.29 -12.76 9.24
C TYR A 209 7.97 -12.12 9.67
N TYR A 210 7.20 -12.83 10.50
CA TYR A 210 5.92 -12.34 11.00
C TYR A 210 6.12 -11.52 12.28
N LEU A 211 5.40 -10.42 12.40
CA LEU A 211 5.39 -9.55 13.56
C LEU A 211 4.01 -9.59 14.24
N ARG A 212 3.98 -9.22 15.52
CA ARG A 212 2.76 -9.12 16.31
C ARG A 212 1.88 -7.97 15.83
N GLU A 213 0.60 -8.26 15.61
CA GLU A 213 -0.46 -7.27 15.40
C GLU A 213 -1.36 -7.13 16.64
N ASP A 214 -1.18 -7.96 17.67
CA ASP A 214 -1.90 -7.90 18.93
C ASP A 214 -1.29 -6.88 19.91
N GLY A 215 -2.15 -6.17 20.64
CA GLY A 215 -1.73 -5.32 21.75
C GLY A 215 -1.04 -4.00 21.37
N PRO A 216 -0.36 -3.35 22.33
CA PRO A 216 0.30 -2.06 22.11
C PRO A 216 1.48 -2.15 21.14
N GLU A 217 2.06 -3.33 20.92
CA GLU A 217 3.22 -3.53 20.06
C GLU A 217 2.91 -3.50 18.56
N ALA A 218 1.63 -3.50 18.16
CA ALA A 218 1.25 -3.38 16.75
C ALA A 218 1.84 -2.11 16.08
N GLN A 219 1.90 -1.01 16.83
CA GLN A 219 2.50 0.24 16.34
C GLN A 219 4.03 0.14 16.23
N ASP A 220 4.67 -0.61 17.12
CA ASP A 220 6.13 -0.83 17.09
C ASP A 220 6.50 -1.79 15.95
N SER A 221 5.72 -2.84 15.72
CA SER A 221 5.81 -3.74 14.56
C SER A 221 5.72 -2.96 13.25
N ARG A 222 4.78 -2.00 13.17
CA ARG A 222 4.66 -1.12 12.01
C ARG A 222 5.91 -0.25 11.81
N GLN A 223 6.41 0.38 12.87
CA GLN A 223 7.64 1.19 12.79
C GLN A 223 8.87 0.36 12.38
N TRP A 224 8.96 -0.88 12.87
CA TRP A 224 10.00 -1.82 12.46
C TRP A 224 9.91 -2.12 10.96
N LEU A 225 8.71 -2.36 10.42
CA LEU A 225 8.52 -2.59 8.98
C LEU A 225 8.89 -1.36 8.11
N GLU A 226 8.57 -0.15 8.57
CA GLU A 226 8.97 1.09 7.91
C GLU A 226 10.50 1.27 7.90
N SER A 227 11.14 0.99 9.03
CA SER A 227 12.60 1.05 9.17
C SER A 227 13.30 -0.06 8.38
N PHE A 228 12.71 -1.26 8.32
CA PHE A 228 13.18 -2.38 7.54
C PHE A 228 13.26 -2.01 6.05
N LEU A 229 12.21 -1.40 5.49
CA LEU A 229 12.20 -1.00 4.08
C LEU A 229 13.25 0.08 3.75
N GLN A 230 13.60 0.94 4.71
CA GLN A 230 14.64 1.96 4.52
C GLN A 230 16.05 1.35 4.56
N ASN A 231 16.29 0.41 5.46
CA ASN A 231 17.64 -0.05 5.81
C ASN A 231 18.03 -1.41 5.19
N ILE A 232 17.07 -2.22 4.72
CA ILE A 232 17.38 -3.56 4.24
C ILE A 232 18.27 -3.55 2.99
N SER A 233 18.13 -2.54 2.13
CA SER A 233 18.93 -2.42 0.91
C SER A 233 20.44 -2.28 1.21
N SER A 234 20.81 -1.46 2.19
CA SER A 234 22.20 -1.30 2.64
C SER A 234 22.68 -2.55 3.38
N LYS A 235 21.87 -3.09 4.30
CA LYS A 235 22.19 -4.34 5.02
C LYS A 235 22.51 -5.49 4.06
N VAL A 236 21.71 -5.68 3.00
CA VAL A 236 21.95 -6.73 1.99
C VAL A 236 23.21 -6.45 1.17
N ALA A 237 23.48 -5.18 0.82
CA ALA A 237 24.68 -4.80 0.09
C ALA A 237 25.97 -5.06 0.91
N GLU A 238 25.94 -4.83 2.22
CA GLU A 238 27.06 -5.07 3.14
C GLU A 238 27.42 -6.57 3.27
N LEU A 239 26.44 -7.46 3.11
CA LEU A 239 26.67 -8.91 3.20
C LEU A 239 27.55 -9.47 2.07
N ARG A 240 27.66 -8.75 0.94
CA ARG A 240 28.42 -9.15 -0.26
C ARG A 240 28.06 -10.57 -0.73
N LEU A 241 26.77 -10.82 -0.93
CA LEU A 241 26.22 -12.10 -1.39
C LEU A 241 26.65 -12.35 -2.84
N GLY A 242 27.21 -13.53 -3.14
CA GLY A 242 27.65 -13.92 -4.48
C GLY A 242 26.86 -15.11 -5.05
N SER A 243 26.30 -15.93 -4.18
CA SER A 243 25.58 -17.17 -4.51
C SER A 243 24.07 -16.98 -4.54
N ILE A 244 23.55 -15.93 -3.90
CA ILE A 244 22.12 -15.56 -3.93
C ILE A 244 21.90 -14.10 -4.31
N GLN A 245 20.79 -13.85 -4.99
CA GLN A 245 20.19 -12.54 -5.18
C GLN A 245 18.95 -12.44 -4.29
N VAL A 246 18.79 -11.32 -3.58
CA VAL A 246 17.70 -11.13 -2.62
C VAL A 246 16.73 -10.08 -3.13
N THR A 247 15.44 -10.41 -3.13
CA THR A 247 14.36 -9.44 -3.25
C THR A 247 13.53 -9.43 -1.98
N TYR A 248 12.88 -8.31 -1.67
CA TYR A 248 12.15 -8.14 -0.42
C TYR A 248 10.88 -7.32 -0.61
N PHE A 249 9.89 -7.58 0.24
CA PHE A 249 8.66 -6.80 0.34
C PHE A 249 8.05 -6.99 1.73
N THR A 250 7.16 -6.10 2.14
CA THR A 250 6.45 -6.17 3.42
C THR A 250 4.95 -5.98 3.22
N SER A 251 4.17 -6.20 4.27
CA SER A 251 2.75 -5.86 4.29
C SER A 251 2.49 -4.35 4.07
N LEU A 252 3.49 -3.48 4.27
CA LEU A 252 3.40 -2.03 4.01
C LEU A 252 3.82 -1.63 2.59
N SER A 253 4.56 -2.48 1.87
CA SER A 253 5.15 -2.12 0.57
C SER A 253 4.09 -1.66 -0.44
N ARG A 254 2.92 -2.31 -0.48
CA ARG A 254 1.85 -1.93 -1.43
C ARG A 254 1.35 -0.50 -1.19
N GLN A 255 1.11 -0.12 0.07
CA GLN A 255 0.68 1.24 0.43
C GLN A 255 1.78 2.27 0.14
N GLN A 256 3.02 1.97 0.53
CA GLN A 256 4.14 2.91 0.37
C GLN A 256 4.51 3.16 -1.09
N GLU A 257 4.53 2.12 -1.93
CA GLU A 257 4.81 2.28 -3.37
C GLU A 257 3.72 3.11 -4.06
N PHE A 258 2.46 2.94 -3.67
CA PHE A 258 1.35 3.75 -4.19
C PHE A 258 1.47 5.24 -3.79
N GLU A 259 1.82 5.51 -2.53
CA GLU A 259 2.04 6.88 -2.05
C GLU A 259 3.25 7.54 -2.73
N ARG A 260 4.35 6.80 -2.91
CA ARG A 260 5.55 7.29 -3.61
C ARG A 260 5.21 7.64 -5.06
N ASN A 261 4.43 6.80 -5.75
CA ASN A 261 3.98 7.10 -7.10
C ASN A 261 3.13 8.37 -7.15
N THR A 262 2.19 8.55 -6.23
CA THR A 262 1.36 9.76 -6.18
C THR A 262 2.20 11.03 -5.98
N LYS A 263 3.21 10.97 -5.11
CA LYS A 263 4.12 12.12 -4.85
C LYS A 263 4.96 12.51 -6.06
N SER A 264 5.35 11.55 -6.91
CA SER A 264 6.16 11.86 -8.10
C SER A 264 5.37 12.57 -9.20
N VAL A 265 4.03 12.46 -9.19
CA VAL A 265 3.17 13.09 -10.20
C VAL A 265 2.79 14.53 -9.87
N ILE A 266 2.79 14.93 -8.59
CA ILE A 266 2.51 16.31 -8.14
C ILE A 266 3.26 17.39 -8.95
N PRO A 267 4.60 17.33 -9.17
CA PRO A 267 5.29 18.36 -9.93
C PRO A 267 4.83 18.46 -11.39
N LEU A 268 4.42 17.35 -12.00
CA LEU A 268 3.92 17.34 -13.38
C LEU A 268 2.61 18.13 -13.49
N PHE A 269 1.67 17.90 -12.57
CA PHE A 269 0.43 18.67 -12.51
C PHE A 269 0.68 20.16 -12.32
N SER A 270 1.61 20.54 -11.44
CA SER A 270 1.98 21.94 -11.21
C SER A 270 2.48 22.63 -12.49
N ILE A 271 3.32 21.94 -13.28
CA ILE A 271 3.80 22.46 -14.58
C ILE A 271 2.64 22.62 -15.55
N THR A 272 1.75 21.63 -15.65
CA THR A 272 0.58 21.71 -16.54
C THR A 272 -0.29 22.92 -16.20
N TYR A 273 -0.64 23.13 -14.92
CA TYR A 273 -1.41 24.30 -14.50
C TYR A 273 -0.70 25.61 -14.84
N MET A 274 0.62 25.69 -14.59
CA MET A 274 1.41 26.86 -14.94
C MET A 274 1.31 27.16 -16.45
N LEU A 275 1.50 26.15 -17.30
CA LEU A 275 1.43 26.31 -18.76
C LEU A 275 0.03 26.75 -19.22
N THR A 276 -1.02 26.14 -18.69
CA THR A 276 -2.41 26.50 -19.04
C THR A 276 -2.75 27.92 -18.63
N ILE A 277 -2.35 28.36 -17.44
CA ILE A 277 -2.57 29.74 -16.96
C ILE A 277 -1.80 30.74 -17.85
N ASN A 278 -0.53 30.46 -18.16
CA ASN A 278 0.27 31.33 -19.03
C ASN A 278 -0.33 31.42 -20.44
N PHE A 279 -0.76 30.29 -20.99
CA PHE A 279 -1.42 30.27 -22.31
C PHE A 279 -2.70 31.11 -22.31
N ALA A 280 -3.54 31.00 -21.27
CA ALA A 280 -4.74 31.82 -21.14
C ALA A 280 -4.42 33.31 -21.05
N VAL A 281 -3.44 33.70 -20.23
CA VAL A 281 -3.00 35.09 -20.08
C VAL A 281 -2.47 35.64 -21.41
N ILE A 282 -1.60 34.90 -22.11
CA ILE A 282 -1.05 35.31 -23.42
C ILE A 282 -2.14 35.44 -24.47
N SER A 283 -3.13 34.54 -24.44
CA SER A 283 -4.26 34.57 -25.39
C SER A 283 -5.16 35.79 -25.20
N CYS A 284 -5.28 36.30 -23.97
CA CYS A 284 -6.06 37.51 -23.65
C CYS A 284 -5.28 38.82 -23.75
N LEU A 285 -3.95 38.77 -23.93
CA LEU A 285 -3.09 39.95 -24.09
C LEU A 285 -3.02 40.47 -25.55
N ARG A 286 -3.78 39.86 -26.46
CA ARG A 286 -4.01 40.34 -27.83
C ARG A 286 -5.38 41.02 -27.95
#